data_AF-A0A1W9JUV6-F1
#
_entry.id   AF-A0A1W9JUV6-F1
#
_cell.length_a   1.000
_cell.length_b   1.000
_cell.length_c   1.000
_cell.angle_alpha   90.00
_cell.angle_beta   90.00
_cell.angle_gamma   90.00
#
_symmetry.space_group_name_H-M   'P 1'
#
loop_
_entity.id
_entity.type
_entity.pdbx_description
1 polymer ?
#
loop_
_entity_poly.entity_id
_entity_poly.type
_entity_poly.pdbx_seq_one_letter_code
_entity_poly.pdbx_strand_id
1 'polypeptide(L)'
;MRYKDDGLIKRFVMIENDRAELHLFNGDSFIVFMNSKYIVGESVVDEAIEGESPADYIIYNTWNQVAQSAKDYAEKCEISMVIFGKFSKILEDLND
;
A
#
# COMPACT_ATOMS: atom_id res chain seq x y z
N MET A 1 2.79 9.37 -13.32
CA MET A 1 3.03 8.86 -11.95
C MET A 1 4.19 7.92 -12.10
N ARG A 2 5.30 8.15 -11.39
CA ARG A 2 6.61 7.57 -11.70
C ARG A 2 6.58 6.06 -11.98
N TYR A 3 5.80 5.27 -11.24
CA TYR A 3 5.68 3.82 -11.46
C TYR A 3 5.04 3.41 -12.80
N LYS A 4 4.09 4.19 -13.34
CA LYS A 4 3.53 3.93 -14.67
C LYS A 4 4.54 4.27 -15.76
N ASP A 5 5.27 5.36 -15.56
CA ASP A 5 6.28 5.84 -16.50
C ASP A 5 7.51 4.92 -16.51
N ASP A 6 7.82 4.29 -15.37
CA ASP A 6 8.86 3.27 -15.19
C ASP A 6 8.39 1.86 -15.64
N GLY A 7 7.15 1.70 -16.13
CA GLY A 7 6.63 0.42 -16.63
C GLY A 7 6.31 -0.62 -15.54
N LEU A 8 6.21 -0.21 -14.27
CA LEU A 8 5.93 -1.11 -13.15
C LEU A 8 4.43 -1.35 -12.91
N ILE A 9 3.58 -0.43 -13.37
CA ILE A 9 2.12 -0.60 -13.30
C ILE A 9 1.49 -0.25 -14.64
N LYS A 10 0.48 -1.02 -15.03
CA LYS A 10 -0.33 -0.76 -16.23
C LYS A 10 -1.32 0.36 -16.00
N ARG A 11 -2.00 0.34 -14.85
CA ARG A 11 -3.05 1.31 -14.51
C ARG A 11 -3.06 1.58 -13.01
N PHE A 12 -3.41 2.82 -12.68
CA PHE A 12 -3.60 3.34 -11.32
C PHE A 12 -5.02 3.91 -11.25
N VAL A 13 -5.85 3.43 -10.33
CA VAL A 13 -7.23 3.90 -10.15
C VAL A 13 -7.41 4.34 -8.71
N MET A 14 -7.63 5.65 -8.49
CA MET A 14 -8.03 6.14 -7.16
C MET A 14 -9.45 5.71 -6.88
N ILE A 15 -9.67 5.09 -5.73
CA ILE A 15 -10.99 4.74 -5.20
C ILE A 15 -11.43 5.84 -4.22
N GLU A 16 -10.54 6.22 -3.31
CA GLU A 16 -10.73 7.27 -2.31
C GLU A 16 -9.43 8.08 -2.12
N ASN A 17 -9.45 9.12 -1.28
CA ASN A 17 -8.32 10.04 -1.12
C ASN A 17 -6.97 9.36 -0.81
N ASP A 18 -7.00 8.28 -0.01
CA ASP A 18 -5.81 7.55 0.42
C ASP A 18 -5.80 6.11 -0.11
N ARG A 19 -6.68 5.76 -1.07
CA ARG A 19 -6.90 4.37 -1.50
C ARG A 19 -6.89 4.25 -3.00
N ALA A 20 -6.09 3.32 -3.52
CA ALA A 20 -5.96 3.10 -4.95
C ALA A 20 -5.86 1.62 -5.31
N GLU A 21 -6.43 1.27 -6.44
CA GLU A 21 -6.22 -0.02 -7.10
C GLU A 21 -5.08 0.12 -8.11
N LEU A 22 -4.09 -0.78 -7.99
CA LEU A 22 -3.00 -0.92 -8.94
C LEU A 22 -3.29 -2.11 -9.82
N HIS A 23 -3.20 -1.93 -11.15
CA HIS A 23 -3.22 -3.03 -12.09
C HIS A 23 -1.82 -3.22 -12.67
N LEU A 24 -1.34 -4.44 -12.59
CA LEU A 24 -0.05 -4.87 -13.13
C LEU A 24 -0.16 -5.28 -14.60
N PHE A 25 0.99 -5.55 -15.23
CA PHE A 25 1.03 -5.99 -16.63
C PHE A 25 0.73 -7.48 -16.78
N ASN A 26 1.01 -8.28 -15.75
CA ASN A 26 0.71 -9.71 -15.69
C ASN A 26 -0.81 -10.03 -15.58
N GLY A 27 -1.64 -9.02 -15.28
CA GLY A 27 -3.09 -9.16 -15.12
C GLY A 27 -3.58 -9.05 -13.68
N ASP A 28 -2.67 -9.08 -12.71
CA ASP A 28 -3.02 -8.96 -11.29
C ASP A 28 -3.41 -7.53 -10.92
N SER A 29 -4.22 -7.43 -9.88
CA SER A 29 -4.61 -6.18 -9.27
C SER A 29 -4.65 -6.30 -7.76
N PHE A 30 -4.31 -5.21 -7.08
CA PHE A 30 -4.33 -5.16 -5.63
C PHE A 30 -4.58 -3.73 -5.15
N ILE A 31 -5.04 -3.62 -3.92
CA ILE A 31 -5.42 -2.37 -3.27
C ILE A 31 -4.27 -1.87 -2.39
N VAL A 32 -3.94 -0.59 -2.54
CA VAL A 32 -2.97 0.09 -1.70
C VAL A 32 -3.62 1.19 -0.90
N PHE A 33 -3.22 1.30 0.37
CA PHE A 33 -3.56 2.40 1.25
C PHE A 33 -2.32 3.29 1.42
N MET A 34 -2.38 4.52 0.93
CA MET A 34 -1.30 5.50 0.98
C MET A 34 -1.41 6.33 2.25
N ASN A 35 -0.65 5.98 3.29
CA ASN A 35 -0.68 6.72 4.55
C ASN A 35 -0.06 8.12 4.40
N SER A 36 -0.86 9.13 4.71
CA SER A 36 -0.47 10.54 4.74
C SER A 36 -0.05 11.04 6.14
N LYS A 37 -0.32 10.26 7.20
CA LYS A 37 -0.08 10.67 8.59
C LYS A 37 1.39 10.51 9.00
N TYR A 38 1.89 11.41 9.86
CA TYR A 38 3.25 11.32 10.40
C TYR A 38 3.46 10.07 11.28
N ILE A 39 2.47 9.74 12.11
CA ILE A 39 2.46 8.58 13.00
C ILE A 39 1.54 7.51 12.39
N VAL A 40 2.03 6.28 12.30
CA VAL A 40 1.28 5.11 11.85
C VAL A 40 0.97 4.23 13.06
N GLY A 41 -0.28 4.31 13.51
CA GLY A 41 -0.83 3.51 14.60
C GLY A 41 -1.82 2.47 14.10
N GLU A 42 -2.44 1.72 15.02
CA GLU A 42 -3.46 0.72 14.70
C GLU A 42 -4.65 1.32 13.94
N SER A 43 -5.02 2.58 14.23
CA SER A 43 -6.11 3.25 13.51
C SER A 43 -5.85 3.43 12.01
N VAL A 44 -4.59 3.46 11.56
CA VAL A 44 -4.28 3.47 10.13
C VAL A 44 -4.51 2.10 9.51
N VAL A 45 -4.28 1.03 10.28
CA VAL A 45 -4.59 -0.34 9.87
C VAL A 45 -6.10 -0.53 9.81
N ASP A 46 -6.85 -0.01 10.80
CA ASP A 46 -8.31 0.02 10.78
C ASP A 46 -8.83 0.72 9.52
N GLU A 47 -8.33 1.92 9.20
CA GLU A 47 -8.69 2.64 7.98
C GLU A 47 -8.31 1.87 6.69
N ALA A 48 -7.23 1.09 6.73
CA ALA A 48 -6.80 0.29 5.59
C ALA A 48 -7.67 -0.97 5.37
N ILE A 49 -8.26 -1.54 6.42
CA ILE A 49 -9.22 -2.65 6.30
C ILE A 49 -10.65 -2.18 6.09
N GLU A 50 -10.98 -0.97 6.53
CA GLU A 50 -12.30 -0.39 6.43
C GLU A 50 -12.55 0.04 4.97
N GLY A 51 -13.46 -0.65 4.29
CA GLY A 51 -13.82 -0.41 2.89
C GLY A 51 -14.45 -1.65 2.24
N GLU A 52 -14.96 -1.50 1.01
CA GLU A 52 -15.55 -2.63 0.25
C GLU A 52 -14.51 -3.71 -0.12
N SER A 53 -13.21 -3.37 -0.10
CA SER A 53 -12.13 -4.31 -0.39
C SER A 53 -10.92 -3.97 0.47
N PRO A 54 -10.52 -4.77 1.47
CA PRO A 54 -9.35 -4.47 2.32
C PRO A 54 -8.08 -4.16 1.51
N ALA A 55 -7.21 -3.31 2.03
CA ALA A 55 -5.95 -2.98 1.36
C ALA A 55 -4.94 -4.13 1.54
N ASP A 56 -4.28 -4.52 0.46
CA ASP A 56 -3.20 -5.51 0.49
C ASP A 56 -1.89 -4.90 1.04
N TYR A 57 -1.69 -3.59 0.79
CA TYR A 57 -0.50 -2.87 1.23
C TYR A 57 -0.83 -1.54 1.90
N ILE A 58 -0.19 -1.27 3.04
CA ILE A 58 -0.10 0.08 3.62
C ILE A 58 1.24 0.67 3.24
N ILE A 59 1.21 1.72 2.42
CA ILE A 59 2.41 2.43 1.97
C ILE A 59 2.64 3.64 2.86
N TYR A 60 3.82 3.72 3.48
CA TYR A 60 4.22 4.84 4.33
C TYR A 60 5.58 5.38 3.94
N ASN A 61 5.89 6.62 4.32
CA ASN A 61 7.16 7.27 4.04
C ASN A 61 8.23 6.94 5.07
N THR A 62 9.51 7.05 4.67
CA THR A 62 10.66 6.74 5.54
C THR A 62 10.71 7.59 6.82
N TRP A 63 10.15 8.80 6.80
CA TRP A 63 10.10 9.69 7.98
C TRP A 63 8.95 9.40 8.94
N ASN A 64 8.07 8.44 8.62
CA ASN A 64 6.93 8.13 9.48
C ASN A 64 7.36 7.35 10.72
N GLN A 65 6.74 7.67 11.85
CA GLN A 65 6.89 6.90 13.08
C GLN A 65 5.85 5.78 13.09
N VAL A 66 6.29 4.56 12.81
CA VAL A 66 5.42 3.38 12.80
C VAL A 66 5.46 2.72 14.17
N ALA A 67 4.32 2.68 14.86
CA ALA A 67 4.18 1.97 16.12
C ALA A 67 4.32 0.46 15.91
N GLN A 68 4.94 -0.24 16.87
CA GLN A 68 5.06 -1.71 16.78
C GLN A 68 3.68 -2.38 16.80
N SER A 69 2.75 -1.85 17.58
CA SER A 69 1.37 -2.33 17.62
C SER A 69 0.68 -2.28 16.25
N ALA A 70 0.94 -1.24 15.45
CA ALA A 70 0.42 -1.15 14.09
C ALA A 70 0.97 -2.27 13.19
N LYS A 71 2.25 -2.63 13.33
CA LYS A 71 2.86 -3.73 12.56
C LYS A 71 2.27 -5.08 12.96
N ASP A 72 2.19 -5.33 14.27
CA ASP A 72 1.65 -6.57 14.81
C ASP A 72 0.17 -6.73 14.42
N TYR A 73 -0.56 -5.61 14.33
CA TYR A 73 -1.95 -5.61 13.92
C TYR A 73 -2.10 -5.80 12.41
N ALA A 74 -1.31 -5.12 11.59
CA ALA A 74 -1.30 -5.30 10.14
C ALA A 74 -0.95 -6.76 9.76
N GLU A 75 0.01 -7.39 10.45
CA GLU A 75 0.36 -8.80 10.27
C GLU A 75 -0.83 -9.73 10.57
N LYS A 76 -1.57 -9.49 11.66
CA LYS A 76 -2.79 -10.26 11.99
C LYS A 76 -3.89 -10.09 10.95
N CYS A 77 -3.96 -8.95 10.28
CA CYS A 77 -4.91 -8.65 9.22
C CYS A 77 -4.40 -9.06 7.83
N GLU A 78 -3.23 -9.71 7.74
CA GLU A 78 -2.59 -10.11 6.49
C GLU A 78 -2.28 -8.94 5.54
N ILE A 79 -2.04 -7.74 6.10
CA ILE A 79 -1.71 -6.53 5.34
C ILE A 79 -0.21 -6.26 5.41
N SER A 80 0.40 -6.04 4.25
CA SER A 80 1.82 -5.74 4.14
C SER A 80 2.10 -4.24 4.34
N MET A 81 2.83 -3.88 5.39
CA MET A 81 3.29 -2.49 5.58
C MET A 81 4.62 -2.25 4.86
N VAL A 82 4.67 -1.27 3.96
CA VAL A 82 5.81 -1.04 3.08
C VAL A 82 6.23 0.42 3.05
N ILE A 83 7.54 0.65 3.08
CA ILE A 83 8.11 1.99 2.85
C ILE A 83 8.00 2.34 1.36
N PHE A 84 7.48 3.51 1.02
CA PHE A 84 7.31 4.00 -0.37
C PHE A 84 8.57 3.81 -1.23
N GLY A 85 9.76 4.11 -0.70
CA GLY A 85 11.02 3.92 -1.41
C GLY A 85 11.40 2.47 -1.74
N LYS A 86 10.78 1.48 -1.08
CA LYS A 86 10.95 0.05 -1.36
C LYS A 86 9.81 -0.53 -2.22
N PHE A 87 8.73 0.22 -2.40
CA PHE A 87 7.53 -0.28 -3.05
C PHE A 87 7.77 -0.58 -4.54
N SER A 88 8.64 0.17 -5.23
CA SER A 88 9.02 -0.15 -6.62
C SER A 88 9.60 -1.56 -6.76
N LYS A 89 10.40 -2.00 -5.79
CA LYS A 89 11.01 -3.34 -5.85
C LYS A 89 9.96 -4.44 -5.70
N ILE A 90 8.97 -4.22 -4.83
CA ILE A 90 7.82 -5.13 -4.69
C ILE A 90 7.03 -5.19 -6.01
N LEU A 91 6.82 -4.05 -6.68
CA LEU A 91 6.15 -4.05 -7.98
C LEU A 91 6.93 -4.81 -9.05
N GLU A 92 8.26 -4.73 -9.07
CA GLU A 92 9.09 -5.56 -9.96
C GLU A 92 8.89 -7.05 -9.65
N ASP A 93 9.01 -7.44 -8.38
CA ASP A 93 8.92 -8.84 -7.96
C ASP A 93 7.51 -9.42 -8.17
N LEU A 94 6.46 -8.59 -8.19
CA LEU A 94 5.09 -9.00 -8.49
C LEU A 94 4.80 -9.11 -10.00
N ASN A 95 5.58 -8.46 -10.87
CA ASN A 95 5.39 -8.51 -12.32
C ASN A 95 6.19 -9.66 -12.99
N ASP A 96 7.15 -10.26 -12.30
CA ASP A 96 7.93 -11.43 -12.75
C ASP A 96 7.08 -12.72 -12.77
#